data_AF-M0BJK4-F1
#
_entry.id   AF-M0BJK4-F1
#
_cell.length_a   1.000
_cell.length_b   1.000
_cell.length_c   1.000
_cell.angle_alpha   90.00
_cell.angle_beta   90.00
_cell.angle_gamma   90.00
#
_symmetry.space_group_name_H-M   'P 1'
#
loop_
_entity.id
_entity.type
_entity.pdbx_description
1 polymer ?
#
loop_
_entity_poly.entity_id
_entity_poly.type
_entity_poly.pdbx_seq_one_letter_code
_entity_poly.pdbx_strand_id
1 'polypeptide(L)' 'MAFEPAVDCPVCETTLAPDRTLEDHLCRNHTQEELARYLVGAHDEAGQPARRAVLPSVGPGGRGGDLR' A
#
# COMPACT_ATOMS: atom_id res chain seq x y z
N MET A 1 24.22 -22.09 10.47
CA MET A 1 22.98 -21.50 11.02
C MET A 1 22.83 -20.13 10.38
N ALA A 2 21.84 -19.93 9.52
CA ALA A 2 21.57 -18.63 8.93
C ALA A 2 20.72 -17.84 9.93
N PHE A 3 21.30 -16.82 10.56
CA PHE A 3 20.52 -15.83 11.28
C PHE A 3 19.82 -14.99 10.22
N GLU A 4 18.50 -15.12 10.12
CA GLU A 4 17.71 -14.23 9.28
C GLU A 4 17.79 -12.83 9.90
N PRO A 5 18.18 -11.81 9.11
CA PRO A 5 18.32 -10.46 9.63
C PRO A 5 16.97 -9.98 10.15
N ALA A 6 17.00 -9.27 11.28
CA ALA A 6 15.81 -8.63 11.81
C ALA A 6 15.23 -7.70 10.73
N VAL A 7 13.94 -7.84 10.47
CA VAL A 7 13.25 -7.03 9.46
C VAL A 7 12.64 -5.83 10.16
N ASP A 8 12.94 -4.62 9.71
CA ASP A 8 12.31 -3.42 10.23
C ASP A 8 11.01 -3.13 9.48
N CYS A 9 9.96 -2.76 10.22
CA CYS A 9 8.73 -2.30 9.60
C CYS A 9 8.95 -0.88 9.04
N PRO A 10 8.74 -0.63 7.74
CA PRO A 10 8.99 0.69 7.17
C PRO A 10 7.88 1.72 7.49
N VAL A 11 6.79 1.29 8.14
CA VAL A 11 5.64 2.14 8.47
C VAL A 11 5.75 2.72 9.89
N CYS A 12 6.22 1.92 10.85
CA CYS A 12 6.38 2.33 12.25
C CYS A 12 7.81 2.17 12.79
N GLU A 13 8.77 1.87 11.91
CA GLU A 13 10.20 1.72 12.24
C GLU A 13 10.49 0.71 13.36
N THR A 14 9.55 -0.22 13.58
CA THR A 14 9.66 -1.23 14.63
C THR A 14 10.37 -2.45 14.06
N THR A 15 11.45 -2.88 14.73
CA THR A 15 12.16 -4.11 14.40
C THR A 15 11.29 -5.32 14.76
N LEU A 16 11.01 -6.16 13.77
CA LEU A 16 10.25 -7.39 13.97
C LEU A 16 11.08 -8.43 14.70
N ALA A 17 10.41 -9.18 15.57
CA ALA A 17 10.97 -10.36 16.18
C ALA A 17 11.29 -11.41 15.09
N PRO A 18 12.36 -12.21 15.25
CA PRO A 18 12.80 -13.18 14.23
C PRO A 18 11.78 -14.29 13.94
N ASP A 19 10.79 -14.50 14.81
CA ASP A 19 9.68 -15.44 14.60
C ASP A 19 8.49 -14.83 13.81
N ARG A 20 8.51 -13.53 13.53
CA ARG A 20 7.41 -12.80 12.89
C ARG A 20 7.79 -12.33 11.49
N THR A 21 6.85 -12.48 10.56
CA THR A 21 6.99 -11.98 9.21
C THR A 21 6.48 -10.55 9.09
N LEU A 22 7.05 -9.79 8.14
CA LEU A 22 6.59 -8.44 7.81
C LEU A 22 5.10 -8.44 7.43
N GLU A 23 4.65 -9.43 6.68
CA GLU A 23 3.25 -9.59 6.28
C GLU A 23 2.30 -9.72 7.50
N ASP A 24 2.61 -10.60 8.47
CA ASP A 24 1.79 -10.77 9.68
C ASP A 24 1.73 -9.46 10.48
N HIS A 25 2.86 -8.76 10.59
CA HIS A 25 2.92 -7.49 11.28
C HIS A 25 2.06 -6.42 10.60
N LEU A 26 2.17 -6.26 9.28
CA LEU A 26 1.39 -5.29 8.50
C LEU A 26 -0.11 -5.57 8.60
N CYS A 27 -0.53 -6.83 8.48
CA CYS A 27 -1.94 -7.20 8.56
C CYS A 27 -2.56 -7.04 9.96
N ARG A 28 -1.77 -7.20 11.02
CA ARG A 28 -2.28 -7.17 12.41
C ARG A 28 -2.13 -5.82 13.11
N ASN A 29 -1.10 -5.05 12.76
CA ASN A 29 -0.72 -3.84 13.51
C ASN A 29 -0.99 -2.55 12.73
N HIS A 30 -1.25 -2.62 11.43
CA HIS A 30 -1.47 -1.44 10.60
C HIS A 30 -2.84 -1.48 9.93
N THR A 31 -3.43 -0.30 9.79
CA THR A 31 -4.64 -0.11 9.01
C THR A 31 -4.32 0.05 7.52
N GLN A 32 -5.31 -0.19 6.67
CA GLN A 32 -5.18 0.06 5.22
C GLN A 32 -4.82 1.52 4.91
N GLU A 33 -5.27 2.48 5.73
CA GLU A 33 -5.00 3.90 5.55
C GLU A 33 -3.51 4.23 5.80
N GLU A 34 -2.93 3.70 6.88
CA GLU A 34 -1.52 3.88 7.21
C GLU A 34 -0.62 3.28 6.12
N LEU A 35 -0.96 2.08 5.65
CA LEU A 35 -0.27 1.43 4.54
C LEU A 35 -0.38 2.26 3.25
N ALA A 36 -1.56 2.79 2.94
CA ALA A 36 -1.77 3.62 1.75
C ALA A 36 -0.96 4.92 1.81
N ARG A 37 -0.91 5.60 2.96
CA ARG A 37 -0.09 6.81 3.14
C ARG A 37 1.39 6.51 2.95
N TYR A 38 1.88 5.43 3.56
CA TYR A 38 3.27 5.00 3.38
C TYR A 38 3.58 4.72 1.90
N LEU A 39 2.73 3.97 1.20
CA LEU A 39 2.95 3.66 -0.21
C LEU A 39 2.97 4.93 -1.07
N VAL A 40 2.06 5.87 -0.84
CA VAL A 40 2.04 7.16 -1.56
C VAL A 40 3.32 7.96 -1.31
N GLY A 41 3.76 8.07 -0.05
CA GLY A 41 5.00 8.77 0.29
C GLY A 41 6.25 8.11 -0.30
N ALA A 42 6.34 6.78 -0.21
CA ALA A 42 7.44 6.01 -0.79
C ALA A 42 7.53 6.13 -2.32
N HIS A 43 6.38 6.27 -3.00
CA HIS A 43 6.34 6.51 -4.44
C HIS A 43 6.80 7.91 -4.84
N ASP A 44 6.57 8.91 -3.99
CA ASP A 44 6.98 10.30 -4.22
C ASP A 44 8.51 10.46 -4.08
N GLU A 45 9.10 9.85 -3.05
CA GLU A 45 10.56 9.90 -2.82
C GLU A 45 11.36 9.04 -3.80
N ALA A 46 10.77 7.98 -4.35
CA ALA A 46 11.46 7.07 -5.27
C ALA A 46 11.65 7.63 -6.69
N GLY A 47 11.12 8.82 -7.02
CA GLY A 47 11.29 9.45 -8.34
C GLY A 47 10.87 8.57 -9.53
N GLN A 48 10.07 7.53 -9.29
CA GLN A 48 9.56 6.65 -10.32
C GLN A 48 8.16 7.14 -10.67
N PRO A 49 7.91 7.62 -11.90
CA PRO A 49 6.57 7.99 -12.31
C PRO A 49 5.71 6.76 -12.10
N ALA A 50 4.67 6.92 -11.28
CA ALA A 50 3.63 5.92 -11.10
C ALA A 50 3.27 5.39 -12.48
N ARG A 51 3.74 4.17 -12.77
CA ARG A 51 3.26 3.38 -13.91
C ARG A 51 1.78 3.23 -13.64
N ARG A 52 1.04 4.15 -14.26
CA ARG A 52 -0.39 4.42 -14.15
C ARG A 52 -1.06 3.33 -13.35
N ALA A 53 -1.47 3.63 -12.11
CA ALA A 53 -2.53 2.85 -11.50
C ALA A 53 -3.67 2.87 -12.51
N VAL A 54 -3.81 1.79 -13.28
CA VAL A 54 -4.95 1.56 -14.15
C VAL A 54 -6.07 1.27 -13.18
N LEU A 55 -6.64 2.32 -12.61
CA LEU A 55 -7.96 2.27 -12.05
C LEU A 55 -8.83 1.71 -13.17
N PRO A 56 -9.52 0.57 -13.00
CA PRO A 56 -10.48 0.14 -14.00
C PRO A 56 -11.46 1.28 -14.18
N SER A 57 -11.43 1.89 -15.35
CA SER A 57 -12.26 3.02 -15.72
C SER A 57 -13.71 2.61 -15.51
N VAL A 58 -14.30 3.00 -14.38
CA VAL A 58 -15.74 2.96 -14.18
C VAL A 58 -16.27 4.04 -15.12
N GLY A 59 -16.71 3.60 -16.30
CA GLY A 59 -17.24 4.49 -17.33
C GLY A 59 -18.41 5.30 -16.76
N PRO A 60 -18.59 6.57 -17.17
CA PRO A 60 -19.77 7.32 -16.79
C PRO A 60 -20.98 6.59 -17.38
N GLY A 61 -21.83 6.06 -16.51
CA GLY A 61 -23.12 5.50 -16.88
C GLY A 61 -24.01 6.62 -17.43
N GLY A 62 -23.81 6.96 -18.69
CA GLY A 62 -24.70 7.81 -19.46
C GLY A 62 -26.02 7.10 -19.71
N ARG A 63 -27.06 7.51 -18.98
CA ARG A 63 -28.44 7.51 -19.46
C ARG A 63 -28.94 8.92 -19.16
N GLY A 64 -28.87 9.82 -20.13
CA GLY A 64 -29.78 9.78 -21.26
C GLY A 64 -31.11 10.35 -20.76
N GLY A 65 -31.17 11.67 -20.68
CA GLY A 65 -32.42 12.37 -20.45
C GLY A 65 -33.24 12.33 -21.73
N ASP A 66 -34.52 11.99 -21.59
CA ASP A 66 -35.54 12.34 -22.56
C ASP A 66 -36.52 13.28 -21.87
N LEU A 67 -36.39 14.54 -22.29
CA LEU A 67 -37.34 15.61 -22.12
C LEU A 67 -38.57 15.29 -22.99
N ARG A 68 -39.74 15.07 -22.36
CA ARG A 68 -41.05 15.51 -22.88
C ARG A 68 -42.17 15.34 -21.87
#